data_AF-A0A364K7R1-F1
#
_entry.id   AF-A0A364K7R1-F1
#
_cell.length_a   1.000
_cell.length_b   1.000
_cell.length_c   1.000
_cell.angle_alpha   90.00
_cell.angle_beta   90.00
_cell.angle_gamma   90.00
#
_symmetry.space_group_name_H-M   'P 1'
#
loop_
_entity.id
_entity.type
_entity.pdbx_description
1 polymer ?
#
loop_
_entity_poly.entity_id
_entity_poly.type
_entity_poly.pdbx_seq_one_letter_code
_entity_poly.pdbx_strand_id
1 'polypeptide(L)'
;MSLRNDYVVILIIVVGLITGCSKPVVMERSTQPMMTFVKNESSYEAYLGNESKEDSIDSFYLNLAFNHTPDITFDSKKIGVELLPKTNIVQQTSVSLEENPPQGKLKQKALSIRLKTNQLGKHVFTQIRINTEQHKKVYDLGKIRVQVRRGSFSGITVLTESAGVFPHSKPLIIALRNANDHSVSIKGILLNNPNIQFNHEHIKVGHSFNQAFPPLGYELKPNETLPIKVDWKVQLPANQTINMEARPLVVTQYKQRLEYAGIPNMIFRNDF
;
A
#
# COMPACT_ATOMS: atom_id res chain seq x y z
N MET A 1 -19.56 89.26 22.17
CA MET A 1 -19.63 87.83 22.54
C MET A 1 -18.19 87.32 22.53
N SER A 2 -17.47 87.32 23.65
CA SER A 2 -17.50 86.28 24.71
C SER A 2 -17.00 84.95 24.13
N LEU A 3 -15.86 84.36 24.49
CA LEU A 3 -15.06 84.35 25.73
C LEU A 3 -13.64 83.79 25.43
N ARG A 4 -12.62 84.37 26.09
CA ARG A 4 -11.48 83.72 26.81
C ARG A 4 -10.63 82.65 26.10
N ASN A 5 -9.33 82.91 25.90
CA ASN A 5 -8.21 82.88 26.86
C ASN A 5 -7.55 81.49 26.95
N ASP A 6 -6.22 81.57 26.86
CA ASP A 6 -5.30 80.93 27.78
C ASP A 6 -4.75 79.54 27.48
N TYR A 7 -3.46 79.58 27.15
CA TYR A 7 -2.39 78.72 27.66
C TYR A 7 -2.37 77.29 27.11
N VAL A 8 -1.27 76.57 27.00
CA VAL A 8 0.18 76.74 27.22
C VAL A 8 0.73 75.42 26.70
N VAL A 9 1.90 75.47 26.05
CA VAL A 9 2.94 74.42 26.08
C VAL A 9 2.45 73.00 26.33
N ILE A 10 2.25 72.21 25.27
CA ILE A 10 2.66 70.79 25.25
C ILE A 10 3.23 70.48 23.85
N LEU A 11 4.41 71.05 23.58
CA LEU A 11 5.46 70.33 22.88
C LEU A 11 5.87 69.19 23.83
N ILE A 12 6.03 67.96 23.32
CA ILE A 12 6.34 66.72 24.07
C ILE A 12 5.10 66.03 24.67
N ILE A 13 4.34 65.33 23.82
CA ILE A 13 3.78 63.96 23.99
C ILE A 13 3.28 63.52 22.59
N VAL A 14 4.19 63.43 21.62
CA VAL A 14 3.93 62.74 20.33
C VAL A 14 4.97 61.64 20.05
N VAL A 15 5.86 61.36 21.01
CA VAL A 15 6.87 60.30 20.91
C VAL A 15 6.61 59.14 21.90
N GLY A 16 5.50 59.16 22.65
CA GLY A 16 5.33 58.28 23.82
C GLY A 16 4.15 57.31 23.85
N LEU A 17 3.27 57.25 22.84
CA LEU A 17 2.00 56.51 22.97
C LEU A 17 1.48 55.85 21.68
N ILE A 18 2.38 55.23 20.92
CA ILE A 18 2.03 54.07 20.08
C ILE A 18 2.92 52.89 20.51
N THR A 19 2.85 52.53 21.80
CA THR A 19 3.03 51.15 22.22
C THR A 19 1.76 50.38 21.88
N GLY A 20 1.43 50.35 20.58
CA GLY A 20 0.58 49.31 20.06
C GLY A 20 1.34 48.01 20.25
N CYS A 21 0.85 47.15 21.15
CA CYS A 21 1.20 45.75 21.23
C CYS A 21 0.98 45.10 19.87
N SER A 22 1.94 45.32 18.98
CA SER A 22 2.19 44.44 17.86
C SER A 22 2.64 43.16 18.54
N LYS A 23 1.69 42.26 18.79
CA LYS A 23 2.04 40.86 19.03
C LYS A 23 3.10 40.56 17.98
N PRO A 24 4.28 40.05 18.34
CA PRO A 24 5.20 39.58 17.32
C PRO A 24 4.34 38.68 16.44
N VAL A 25 4.24 39.03 15.16
CA VAL A 25 3.79 38.07 14.17
C VAL A 25 4.85 36.99 14.29
N VAL A 26 4.55 36.00 15.13
CA VAL A 26 5.14 34.69 15.03
C VAL A 26 4.71 34.31 13.63
N MET A 27 5.57 34.59 12.66
CA MET A 27 5.61 33.78 11.47
C MET A 27 5.73 32.38 12.03
N GLU A 28 4.60 31.69 12.13
CA GLU A 28 4.62 30.24 12.15
C GLU A 28 5.48 29.91 10.94
N ARG A 29 6.75 29.58 11.17
CA ARG A 29 7.51 28.82 10.21
C ARG A 29 6.59 27.65 9.94
N SER A 30 5.95 27.67 8.77
CA SER A 30 5.28 26.49 8.23
C SER A 30 6.36 25.43 8.25
N THR A 31 6.35 24.61 9.30
CA THR A 31 7.28 23.51 9.44
C THR A 31 6.80 22.55 8.38
N GLN A 32 7.47 22.57 7.22
CA GLN A 32 7.21 21.58 6.19
C GLN A 32 7.16 20.23 6.86
N PRO A 33 6.12 19.42 6.63
CA PRO A 33 5.96 18.16 7.31
C PRO A 33 7.21 17.31 7.04
N MET A 34 7.91 16.99 8.13
CA MET A 34 9.12 16.15 8.15
C MET A 34 8.97 14.87 7.31
N MET A 35 7.76 14.31 7.31
CA MET A 35 7.37 13.17 6.51
C MET A 35 5.96 13.36 5.98
N THR A 36 5.72 12.97 4.73
CA THR A 36 4.38 12.90 4.13
C THR A 36 4.22 11.57 3.42
N PHE A 37 3.26 10.75 3.86
CA PHE A 37 2.92 9.53 3.15
C PHE A 37 2.13 9.89 1.89
N VAL A 38 2.48 9.27 0.76
CA VAL A 38 1.57 9.26 -0.39
C VAL A 38 0.38 8.35 -0.06
N LYS A 39 -0.72 8.51 -0.78
CA LYS A 39 -1.93 7.74 -0.51
C LYS A 39 -1.69 6.28 -0.92
N ASN A 40 -1.58 5.37 0.05
CA ASN A 40 -1.38 3.95 -0.21
C ASN A 40 -2.75 3.24 -0.30
N GLU A 41 -3.19 2.85 -1.50
CA GLU A 41 -4.49 2.16 -1.75
C GLU A 41 -4.27 0.68 -2.11
N SER A 42 -3.55 -0.01 -1.25
CA SER A 42 -3.06 -1.36 -1.50
C SER A 42 -4.05 -2.45 -1.05
N SER A 43 -3.91 -3.64 -1.62
CA SER A 43 -4.75 -4.81 -1.33
C SER A 43 -3.92 -6.09 -1.30
N TYR A 44 -4.10 -6.89 -0.25
CA TYR A 44 -3.35 -8.12 -0.01
C TYR A 44 -4.31 -9.26 0.27
N GLU A 45 -4.35 -10.22 -0.65
CA GLU A 45 -5.00 -11.51 -0.43
C GLU A 45 -3.98 -12.49 0.18
N ALA A 46 -4.38 -13.15 1.26
CA ALA A 46 -3.59 -14.15 1.95
C ALA A 46 -4.49 -15.31 2.41
N TYR A 47 -3.85 -16.41 2.82
CA TYR A 47 -4.57 -17.58 3.32
C TYR A 47 -3.89 -18.17 4.54
N LEU A 48 -4.69 -18.84 5.37
CA LEU A 48 -4.28 -19.53 6.58
C LEU A 48 -4.82 -20.97 6.56
N GLY A 49 -3.90 -21.92 6.74
CA GLY A 49 -4.18 -23.36 6.78
C GLY A 49 -4.82 -23.80 8.09
N ASN A 50 -5.34 -25.04 8.12
CA ASN A 50 -6.00 -25.61 9.29
C ASN A 50 -5.04 -26.37 10.23
N GLU A 51 -3.89 -26.84 9.76
CA GLU A 51 -2.97 -27.70 10.52
C GLU A 51 -1.50 -27.38 10.14
N SER A 52 -0.65 -27.23 11.16
CA SER A 52 0.79 -26.89 11.13
C SER A 52 1.21 -25.62 10.35
N LYS A 53 2.26 -24.94 10.84
CA LYS A 53 2.74 -23.64 10.35
C LYS A 53 3.43 -23.71 8.97
N GLU A 54 3.48 -24.87 8.34
CA GLU A 54 4.36 -25.15 7.19
C GLU A 54 3.68 -24.88 5.83
N ASP A 55 2.35 -24.93 5.74
CA ASP A 55 1.62 -24.78 4.47
C ASP A 55 0.99 -23.39 4.24
N SER A 56 1.11 -22.47 5.21
CA SER A 56 0.63 -21.09 5.07
C SER A 56 1.70 -20.19 4.45
N ILE A 57 1.33 -19.30 3.52
CA ILE A 57 2.12 -18.08 3.25
C ILE A 57 2.02 -17.24 4.52
N ASP A 58 2.90 -17.52 5.48
CA ASP A 58 2.81 -16.98 6.83
C ASP A 58 3.25 -15.52 6.88
N SER A 59 3.76 -14.97 5.78
CA SER A 59 4.30 -13.61 5.73
C SER A 59 4.18 -12.96 4.36
N PHE A 60 3.89 -11.67 4.33
CA PHE A 60 3.99 -10.83 3.13
C PHE A 60 4.53 -9.44 3.47
N TYR A 61 5.13 -8.78 2.48
CA TYR A 61 5.62 -7.41 2.61
C TYR A 61 4.58 -6.42 2.09
N LEU A 62 4.33 -5.38 2.88
CA LEU A 62 3.68 -4.15 2.46
C LEU A 62 4.75 -3.18 2.00
N ASN A 63 4.66 -2.65 0.77
CA ASN A 63 5.57 -1.62 0.30
C ASN A 63 4.86 -0.26 0.31
N LEU A 64 5.19 0.55 1.32
CA LEU A 64 4.61 1.88 1.49
C LEU A 64 5.54 2.92 0.89
N ALA A 65 4.97 3.86 0.13
CA ALA A 65 5.71 5.01 -0.36
C ALA A 65 5.49 6.22 0.56
N PHE A 66 6.57 6.95 0.82
CA PHE A 66 6.54 8.21 1.56
C PHE A 66 7.65 9.17 1.11
N ASN A 67 7.39 10.45 1.28
CA ASN A 67 8.33 11.54 1.05
C ASN A 67 8.85 12.06 2.40
N HIS A 68 10.10 12.52 2.42
CA HIS A 68 10.70 13.10 3.62
C HIS A 68 11.64 14.27 3.29
N THR A 69 11.91 15.14 4.27
CA THR A 69 12.89 16.22 4.11
C THR A 69 14.32 15.66 4.10
N PRO A 70 15.27 16.29 3.38
CA PRO A 70 16.65 15.80 3.26
C PRO A 70 17.39 15.62 4.60
N ASP A 71 16.99 16.39 5.61
CA ASP A 71 17.66 16.46 6.92
C ASP A 71 17.31 15.29 7.85
N ILE A 72 16.42 14.39 7.42
CA ILE A 72 16.04 13.21 8.21
C ILE A 72 16.86 12.01 7.78
N THR A 73 17.79 11.62 8.65
CA THR A 73 18.49 10.34 8.57
C THR A 73 17.57 9.25 9.12
N PHE A 74 16.93 8.51 8.23
CA PHE A 74 16.13 7.35 8.61
C PHE A 74 17.02 6.15 8.94
N ASP A 75 17.29 5.93 10.23
CA ASP A 75 17.85 4.66 10.71
C ASP A 75 16.71 3.73 11.15
N SER A 76 16.48 2.65 10.38
CA SER A 76 15.45 1.65 10.67
C SER A 76 15.55 1.04 12.08
N LYS A 77 16.72 1.07 12.73
CA LYS A 77 16.92 0.56 14.09
C LYS A 77 16.39 1.50 15.18
N LYS A 78 16.12 2.77 14.85
CA LYS A 78 15.73 3.83 15.80
C LYS A 78 14.29 4.30 15.61
N ILE A 79 13.55 3.71 14.67
CA ILE A 79 12.21 4.15 14.30
C ILE A 79 11.22 3.02 14.59
N GLY A 80 10.35 3.24 15.57
CA GLY A 80 9.19 2.40 15.81
C GLY A 80 8.11 2.72 14.79
N VAL A 81 7.60 1.70 14.12
CA VAL A 81 6.50 1.82 13.15
C VAL A 81 5.33 0.95 13.61
N GLU A 82 4.12 1.47 13.52
CA GLU A 82 2.91 0.76 13.91
C GLU A 82 1.75 1.11 12.97
N LEU A 83 1.17 0.09 12.33
CA LEU A 83 -0.03 0.25 11.50
C LEU A 83 -1.29 0.32 12.35
N LEU A 84 -2.22 1.18 11.93
CA LEU A 84 -3.45 1.48 12.66
C LEU A 84 -4.69 1.44 11.74
N PRO A 85 -5.87 1.03 12.25
CA PRO A 85 -6.08 0.46 13.59
C PRO A 85 -5.40 -0.91 13.74
N LYS A 86 -5.08 -1.29 14.98
CA LYS A 86 -4.52 -2.62 15.28
C LYS A 86 -5.52 -3.71 14.93
N THR A 87 -4.99 -4.90 14.68
CA THR A 87 -5.79 -6.10 14.43
C THR A 87 -5.07 -7.33 14.95
N ASN A 88 -5.85 -8.36 15.27
CA ASN A 88 -5.37 -9.71 15.55
C ASN A 88 -5.30 -10.58 14.26
N ILE A 89 -5.78 -10.08 13.13
CA ILE A 89 -5.78 -10.79 11.83
C ILE A 89 -4.36 -10.96 11.30
N VAL A 90 -3.54 -9.92 11.42
CA VAL A 90 -2.12 -9.93 11.02
C VAL A 90 -1.27 -9.25 12.09
N GLN A 91 -0.03 -9.69 12.21
CA GLN A 91 0.97 -9.14 13.10
C GLN A 91 2.13 -8.55 12.31
N GLN A 92 2.53 -7.33 12.63
CA GLN A 92 3.78 -6.77 12.15
C GLN A 92 4.98 -7.48 12.79
N THR A 93 5.86 -8.06 11.97
CA THR A 93 7.02 -8.83 12.45
C THR A 93 8.34 -8.12 12.22
N SER A 94 8.45 -7.33 11.16
CA SER A 94 9.67 -6.56 10.87
C SER A 94 9.37 -5.35 10.01
N VAL A 95 10.28 -4.39 10.04
CA VAL A 95 10.23 -3.17 9.26
C VAL A 95 11.62 -2.93 8.68
N SER A 96 11.69 -2.70 7.38
CA SER A 96 12.90 -2.27 6.70
C SER A 96 12.61 -1.03 5.87
N LEU A 97 13.66 -0.27 5.64
CA LEU A 97 13.64 0.90 4.77
C LEU A 97 14.52 0.61 3.58
N GLU A 98 13.94 0.72 2.40
CA GLU A 98 14.65 0.56 1.14
C GLU A 98 14.62 1.90 0.40
N GLU A 99 15.72 2.22 -0.27
CA GLU A 99 15.73 3.36 -1.18
C GLU A 99 14.95 2.97 -2.44
N ASN A 100 13.93 3.75 -2.78
CA ASN A 100 13.40 3.67 -4.14
C ASN A 100 14.39 4.38 -5.07
N PRO A 101 14.52 3.94 -6.34
CA PRO A 101 15.22 4.72 -7.34
C PRO A 101 14.67 6.17 -7.33
N PRO A 102 15.54 7.20 -7.24
CA PRO A 102 15.10 8.57 -7.14
C PRO A 102 14.25 8.96 -8.35
N GLN A 103 13.12 9.64 -8.10
CA GLN A 103 12.24 10.16 -9.15
C GLN A 103 12.36 11.69 -9.24
N GLY A 104 13.13 12.15 -10.24
CA GLY A 104 13.35 13.57 -10.46
C GLY A 104 14.03 14.26 -9.27
N LYS A 105 13.36 15.27 -8.68
CA LYS A 105 13.89 16.05 -7.54
C LYS A 105 13.47 15.52 -6.16
N LEU A 106 12.60 14.51 -6.08
CA LEU A 106 12.10 13.98 -4.81
C LEU A 106 12.91 12.75 -4.38
N LYS A 107 13.43 12.79 -3.14
CA LYS A 107 13.96 11.60 -2.47
C LYS A 107 12.79 10.83 -1.86
N GLN A 108 12.35 9.78 -2.55
CA GLN A 108 11.31 8.88 -2.07
C GLN A 108 11.97 7.65 -1.43
N LYS A 109 11.50 7.25 -0.25
CA LYS A 109 11.89 5.97 0.37
C LYS A 109 10.71 5.01 0.35
N ALA A 110 11.01 3.72 0.23
CA ALA A 110 10.06 2.65 0.46
C ALA A 110 10.17 2.20 1.92
N LEU A 111 9.05 2.19 2.64
CA LEU A 111 8.93 1.55 3.92
C LEU A 111 8.32 0.17 3.69
N SER A 112 9.13 -0.87 3.85
CA SER A 112 8.72 -2.26 3.74
C SER A 112 8.34 -2.79 5.12
N ILE A 113 7.11 -3.27 5.27
CA ILE A 113 6.59 -3.82 6.52
C ILE A 113 6.22 -5.27 6.30
N ARG A 114 6.89 -6.19 7.00
CA ARG A 114 6.53 -7.61 6.99
C ARG A 114 5.37 -7.84 7.93
N LEU A 115 4.30 -8.40 7.40
CA LEU A 115 3.14 -8.85 8.14
C LEU A 115 3.07 -10.36 8.14
N LYS A 116 2.74 -10.95 9.29
CA LYS A 116 2.41 -12.35 9.47
C LYS A 116 0.92 -12.57 9.66
N THR A 117 0.34 -13.54 8.96
CA THR A 117 -1.09 -13.90 9.12
C THR A 117 -1.32 -14.70 10.39
N ASN A 118 -2.30 -14.28 11.19
CA ASN A 118 -2.63 -14.90 12.49
C ASN A 118 -4.06 -15.44 12.54
N GLN A 119 -5.02 -14.73 11.93
CA GLN A 119 -6.44 -15.10 11.98
C GLN A 119 -7.13 -14.82 10.63
N LEU A 120 -8.17 -15.60 10.33
CA LEU A 120 -9.09 -15.35 9.21
C LEU A 120 -9.83 -14.02 9.39
N GLY A 121 -10.07 -13.29 8.29
CA GLY A 121 -10.88 -12.08 8.35
C GLY A 121 -10.52 -11.04 7.30
N LYS A 122 -11.12 -9.85 7.47
CA LYS A 122 -10.85 -8.65 6.68
C LYS A 122 -10.37 -7.55 7.59
N HIS A 123 -9.37 -6.80 7.16
CA HIS A 123 -8.89 -5.62 7.88
C HIS A 123 -8.55 -4.49 6.92
N VAL A 124 -8.69 -3.26 7.39
CA VAL A 124 -8.22 -2.07 6.67
C VAL A 124 -7.38 -1.22 7.60
N PHE A 125 -6.09 -1.09 7.28
CA PHE A 125 -5.24 -0.07 7.90
C PHE A 125 -5.44 1.25 7.17
N THR A 126 -5.65 2.32 7.93
CA THR A 126 -5.86 3.67 7.38
C THR A 126 -4.80 4.66 7.82
N GLN A 127 -4.02 4.30 8.85
CA GLN A 127 -3.07 5.18 9.49
C GLN A 127 -1.79 4.42 9.83
N ILE A 128 -0.70 5.18 9.96
CA ILE A 128 0.59 4.68 10.41
C ILE A 128 1.14 5.62 11.48
N ARG A 129 1.63 5.04 12.56
CA ARG A 129 2.29 5.76 13.62
C ARG A 129 3.78 5.53 13.51
N ILE A 130 4.52 6.63 13.49
CA ILE A 130 5.98 6.65 13.49
C ILE A 130 6.43 7.23 14.83
N ASN A 131 7.25 6.46 15.54
CA ASN A 131 7.88 6.81 16.80
C ASN A 131 9.39 6.94 16.56
N THR A 132 9.94 8.12 16.80
CA THR A 132 11.38 8.36 16.88
C THR A 132 11.74 8.65 18.34
N GLU A 133 13.03 8.71 18.69
CA GLU A 133 13.48 9.11 20.03
C GLU A 133 12.90 10.46 20.48
N GLN A 134 12.66 11.36 19.52
CA GLN A 134 12.23 12.71 19.79
C GLN A 134 10.72 12.88 19.69
N HIS A 135 10.06 12.19 18.74
CA HIS A 135 8.69 12.52 18.33
C HIS A 135 7.84 11.27 18.08
N LYS A 136 6.55 11.37 18.41
CA LYS A 136 5.53 10.38 18.09
C LYS A 136 4.44 11.04 17.26
N LYS A 137 4.24 10.57 16.03
CA LYS A 137 3.25 11.17 15.12
C LYS A 137 2.48 10.09 14.35
N VAL A 138 1.18 10.35 14.17
CA VAL A 138 0.29 9.53 13.34
C VAL A 138 0.12 10.24 12.01
N TYR A 139 0.21 9.48 10.93
CA TYR A 139 0.02 9.94 9.56
C TYR A 139 -1.12 9.14 8.92
N ASP A 140 -1.87 9.80 8.06
CA ASP A 140 -2.80 9.11 7.17
C ASP A 140 -2.01 8.32 6.13
N LEU A 141 -2.46 7.08 5.91
CA LEU A 141 -1.75 6.11 5.07
C LEU A 141 -2.48 5.84 3.75
N GLY A 142 -3.77 6.17 3.65
CA GLY A 142 -4.65 5.67 2.60
C GLY A 142 -5.49 4.51 3.12
N LYS A 143 -5.75 3.49 2.30
CA LYS A 143 -6.49 2.28 2.71
C LYS A 143 -5.73 1.04 2.25
N ILE A 144 -5.10 0.38 3.20
CA ILE A 144 -4.43 -0.90 3.01
C ILE A 144 -5.38 -2.01 3.42
N ARG A 145 -5.89 -2.76 2.45
CA ARG A 145 -6.87 -3.83 2.64
C ARG A 145 -6.15 -5.16 2.76
N VAL A 146 -6.41 -5.89 3.83
CA VAL A 146 -5.91 -7.25 4.04
C VAL A 146 -7.08 -8.19 4.15
N GLN A 147 -7.02 -9.29 3.40
CA GLN A 147 -8.05 -10.32 3.36
C GLN A 147 -7.37 -11.68 3.59
N VAL A 148 -7.63 -12.29 4.75
CA VAL A 148 -7.10 -13.61 5.10
C VAL A 148 -8.22 -14.64 4.99
N ARG A 149 -8.03 -15.65 4.16
CA ARG A 149 -9.00 -16.71 3.85
C ARG A 149 -8.53 -18.06 4.39
N ARG A 150 -9.47 -18.99 4.55
CA ARG A 150 -9.13 -20.37 4.89
C ARG A 150 -8.64 -21.09 3.62
N GLY A 151 -7.54 -21.82 3.74
CA GLY A 151 -7.04 -22.77 2.75
C GLY A 151 -5.53 -22.98 2.86
N SER A 152 -4.96 -23.73 1.94
CA SER A 152 -3.54 -24.14 1.96
C SER A 152 -2.83 -23.78 0.66
N PHE A 153 -1.51 -23.97 0.64
CA PHE A 153 -0.76 -23.92 -0.62
C PHE A 153 -1.22 -25.03 -1.55
N SER A 154 -1.33 -24.71 -2.84
CA SER A 154 -1.85 -25.59 -3.89
C SER A 154 -0.78 -26.43 -4.60
N GLY A 155 0.50 -26.25 -4.29
CA GLY A 155 1.59 -26.83 -5.08
C GLY A 155 1.75 -26.20 -6.47
N ILE A 156 0.96 -25.19 -6.82
CA ILE A 156 1.10 -24.44 -8.08
C ILE A 156 2.17 -23.36 -7.91
N THR A 157 3.16 -23.41 -8.80
CA THR A 157 4.19 -22.36 -8.90
C THR A 157 3.71 -21.29 -9.85
N VAL A 158 3.72 -20.04 -9.39
CA VAL A 158 3.42 -18.86 -10.24
C VAL A 158 4.72 -18.31 -10.80
N LEU A 159 4.86 -18.35 -12.11
CA LEU A 159 5.95 -17.74 -12.86
C LEU A 159 5.48 -16.37 -13.38
N THR A 160 6.24 -15.31 -13.14
CA THR A 160 5.91 -13.96 -13.62
C THR A 160 7.05 -13.39 -14.43
N GLU A 161 6.71 -12.75 -15.55
CA GLU A 161 7.62 -11.93 -16.34
C GLU A 161 7.49 -10.44 -15.98
N SER A 162 6.59 -10.08 -15.06
CA SER A 162 6.15 -8.70 -14.85
C SER A 162 6.01 -8.32 -13.37
N ALA A 163 7.10 -8.45 -12.61
CA ALA A 163 7.27 -7.69 -11.38
C ALA A 163 7.79 -6.28 -11.74
N GLY A 164 7.14 -5.23 -11.24
CA GLY A 164 7.55 -3.86 -11.55
C GLY A 164 6.63 -2.79 -11.01
N VAL A 165 7.03 -1.54 -11.24
CA VAL A 165 6.27 -0.32 -10.92
C VAL A 165 5.69 0.23 -12.22
N PHE A 166 4.37 0.46 -12.27
CA PHE A 166 3.67 0.85 -13.49
C PHE A 166 2.96 2.22 -13.34
N PRO A 167 3.15 3.16 -14.30
CA PRO A 167 2.47 4.46 -14.33
C PRO A 167 0.97 4.39 -14.59
N HIS A 168 0.54 3.31 -15.25
CA HIS A 168 -0.81 3.14 -15.77
C HIS A 168 -1.22 1.67 -15.65
N SER A 169 -2.51 1.41 -15.92
CA SER A 169 -3.05 0.06 -15.95
C SER A 169 -2.24 -0.83 -16.91
N LYS A 170 -1.67 -1.91 -16.38
CA LYS A 170 -0.95 -2.93 -17.16
C LYS A 170 -1.57 -4.29 -16.85
N PRO A 171 -1.87 -5.13 -17.86
CA PRO A 171 -2.38 -6.48 -17.62
C PRO A 171 -1.44 -7.29 -16.73
N LEU A 172 -2.00 -8.17 -15.92
CA LEU A 172 -1.23 -9.21 -15.23
C LEU A 172 -0.93 -10.32 -16.24
N ILE A 173 0.35 -10.68 -16.40
CA ILE A 173 0.78 -11.81 -17.23
C ILE A 173 1.61 -12.75 -16.38
N ILE A 174 1.13 -13.98 -16.24
CA ILE A 174 1.76 -15.04 -15.43
C ILE A 174 1.66 -16.37 -16.16
N ALA A 175 2.46 -17.35 -15.74
CA ALA A 175 2.27 -18.74 -16.08
C ALA A 175 2.13 -19.57 -14.80
N LEU A 176 1.13 -20.44 -14.76
CA LEU A 176 0.90 -21.37 -13.66
C LEU A 176 1.50 -22.71 -14.02
N ARG A 177 2.45 -23.21 -13.22
CA ARG A 177 3.01 -24.55 -13.39
C ARG A 177 2.53 -25.47 -12.28
N ASN A 178 1.96 -26.61 -12.64
CA ASN A 178 1.60 -27.64 -11.66
C ASN A 178 2.83 -28.50 -11.32
N ALA A 179 3.38 -28.31 -10.12
CA ALA A 179 4.52 -29.09 -9.62
C ALA A 179 4.09 -30.36 -8.88
N ASN A 180 2.78 -30.59 -8.72
CA ASN A 180 2.26 -31.79 -8.10
C ASN A 180 2.29 -32.98 -9.06
N ASP A 181 2.15 -34.18 -8.51
CA ASP A 181 1.96 -35.45 -9.22
C ASP A 181 0.50 -35.73 -9.63
N HIS A 182 -0.42 -34.83 -9.29
CA HIS A 182 -1.85 -34.92 -9.57
C HIS A 182 -2.42 -33.66 -10.23
N SER A 183 -3.56 -33.78 -10.91
CA SER A 183 -4.26 -32.64 -11.50
C SER A 183 -4.83 -31.69 -10.43
N VAL A 184 -4.76 -30.39 -10.70
CA VAL A 184 -5.35 -29.34 -9.86
C VAL A 184 -6.29 -28.48 -10.71
N SER A 185 -7.48 -28.17 -10.20
CA SER A 185 -8.41 -27.30 -10.91
C SER A 185 -8.14 -25.83 -10.57
N ILE A 186 -7.74 -25.03 -11.56
CA ILE A 186 -7.63 -23.57 -11.45
C ILE A 186 -9.03 -22.98 -11.58
N LYS A 187 -9.47 -22.18 -10.61
CA LYS A 187 -10.82 -21.61 -10.55
C LYS A 187 -10.88 -20.13 -10.89
N GLY A 188 -9.77 -19.40 -10.77
CA GLY A 188 -9.70 -17.98 -11.12
C GLY A 188 -8.67 -17.24 -10.27
N ILE A 189 -8.82 -15.92 -10.22
CA ILE A 189 -7.92 -15.02 -9.48
C ILE A 189 -8.75 -14.15 -8.53
N LEU A 190 -8.26 -13.97 -7.30
CA LEU A 190 -8.85 -13.12 -6.29
C LEU A 190 -8.00 -11.87 -6.07
N LEU A 191 -8.68 -10.73 -5.97
CA LEU A 191 -8.10 -9.46 -5.55
C LEU A 191 -9.21 -8.57 -4.97
N ASN A 192 -9.10 -8.17 -3.71
CA ASN A 192 -10.02 -7.23 -3.08
C ASN A 192 -9.48 -5.79 -3.11
N ASN A 193 -9.45 -5.19 -4.31
CA ASN A 193 -9.13 -3.78 -4.49
C ASN A 193 -10.24 -3.06 -5.25
N PRO A 194 -10.94 -2.07 -4.67
CA PRO A 194 -12.01 -1.35 -5.37
C PRO A 194 -11.50 -0.54 -6.58
N ASN A 195 -10.20 -0.24 -6.62
CA ASN A 195 -9.59 0.51 -7.72
C ASN A 195 -9.04 -0.40 -8.83
N ILE A 196 -9.14 -1.73 -8.70
CA ILE A 196 -8.70 -2.68 -9.74
C ILE A 196 -9.89 -3.56 -10.09
N GLN A 197 -10.41 -3.36 -11.30
CA GLN A 197 -11.64 -4.01 -11.75
C GLN A 197 -11.32 -5.07 -12.79
N PHE A 198 -11.84 -6.27 -12.58
CA PHE A 198 -11.93 -7.34 -13.56
C PHE A 198 -13.03 -8.32 -13.14
N ASN A 199 -13.42 -9.18 -14.07
CA ASN A 199 -14.31 -10.32 -13.83
C ASN A 199 -13.72 -11.54 -14.56
N HIS A 200 -14.43 -12.66 -14.53
CA HIS A 200 -14.02 -13.91 -15.16
C HIS A 200 -13.71 -13.79 -16.66
N GLU A 201 -14.47 -12.97 -17.39
CA GLU A 201 -14.33 -12.76 -18.84
C GLU A 201 -13.04 -12.03 -19.22
N HIS A 202 -12.45 -11.30 -18.26
CA HIS A 202 -11.18 -10.60 -18.45
C HIS A 202 -9.95 -11.54 -18.31
N ILE A 203 -10.16 -12.79 -17.87
CA ILE A 203 -9.11 -13.79 -17.73
C ILE A 203 -8.99 -14.56 -19.04
N LYS A 204 -7.80 -14.52 -19.63
CA LYS A 204 -7.48 -15.20 -20.89
C LYS A 204 -6.35 -16.19 -20.67
N VAL A 205 -6.38 -17.29 -21.41
CA VAL A 205 -5.44 -18.41 -21.27
C VAL A 205 -4.80 -18.81 -22.59
N GLY A 206 -3.76 -19.62 -22.49
CA GLY A 206 -3.00 -20.15 -23.62
C GLY A 206 -1.92 -19.18 -24.11
N HIS A 207 -0.98 -19.70 -24.91
CA HIS A 207 0.22 -18.94 -25.33
C HIS A 207 -0.08 -17.65 -26.10
N SER A 208 -1.21 -17.60 -26.82
CA SER A 208 -1.65 -16.40 -27.54
C SER A 208 -2.63 -15.52 -26.76
N PHE A 209 -3.06 -15.94 -25.57
CA PHE A 209 -4.10 -15.29 -24.76
C PHE A 209 -5.40 -14.99 -25.54
N ASN A 210 -5.76 -15.82 -26.52
CA ASN A 210 -7.00 -15.67 -27.29
C ASN A 210 -8.16 -16.52 -26.75
N GLN A 211 -7.87 -17.44 -25.83
CA GLN A 211 -8.87 -18.32 -25.25
C GLN A 211 -9.42 -17.71 -23.97
N ALA A 212 -10.74 -17.63 -23.85
CA ALA A 212 -11.38 -17.23 -22.59
C ALA A 212 -11.12 -18.29 -21.52
N PHE A 213 -10.95 -17.86 -20.27
CA PHE A 213 -10.82 -18.79 -19.16
C PHE A 213 -12.12 -19.59 -18.97
N PRO A 214 -12.08 -20.94 -18.90
CA PRO A 214 -13.29 -21.74 -18.85
C PRO A 214 -14.17 -21.41 -17.63
N PRO A 215 -15.51 -21.35 -17.76
CA PRO A 215 -16.42 -20.96 -16.67
C PRO A 215 -16.37 -21.91 -15.46
N LEU A 216 -16.05 -23.19 -15.70
CA LEU A 216 -15.93 -24.20 -14.63
C LEU A 216 -14.51 -24.30 -14.04
N GLY A 217 -13.56 -23.53 -14.59
CA GLY A 217 -12.14 -23.63 -14.29
C GLY A 217 -11.35 -24.46 -15.31
N TYR A 218 -10.03 -24.38 -15.21
CA TYR A 218 -9.09 -25.15 -16.04
C TYR A 218 -8.51 -26.30 -15.21
N GLU A 219 -8.56 -27.53 -15.70
CA GLU A 219 -7.86 -28.65 -15.06
C GLU A 219 -6.40 -28.68 -15.53
N LEU A 220 -5.49 -28.33 -14.62
CA LEU A 220 -4.06 -28.29 -14.89
C LEU A 220 -3.40 -29.61 -14.51
N LYS A 221 -2.94 -30.35 -15.51
CA LYS A 221 -2.33 -31.68 -15.34
C LYS A 221 -0.94 -31.59 -14.69
N PRO A 222 -0.42 -32.70 -14.12
CA PRO A 222 0.94 -32.75 -13.60
C PRO A 222 1.96 -32.24 -14.64
N ASN A 223 2.90 -31.39 -14.20
CA ASN A 223 3.94 -30.75 -15.03
C ASN A 223 3.45 -29.82 -16.14
N GLU A 224 2.14 -29.63 -16.29
CA GLU A 224 1.58 -28.69 -17.26
C GLU A 224 1.85 -27.24 -16.85
N THR A 225 2.03 -26.37 -17.83
CA THR A 225 2.14 -24.92 -17.65
C THR A 225 1.03 -24.23 -18.40
N LEU A 226 0.26 -23.38 -17.70
CA LEU A 226 -0.84 -22.59 -18.24
C LEU A 226 -0.50 -21.10 -18.21
N PRO A 227 -0.25 -20.48 -19.37
CA PRO A 227 -0.18 -19.02 -19.46
C PRO A 227 -1.53 -18.39 -19.15
N ILE A 228 -1.53 -17.35 -18.33
CA ILE A 228 -2.72 -16.54 -17.97
C ILE A 228 -2.41 -15.05 -18.17
N LYS A 229 -3.37 -14.35 -18.79
CA LYS A 229 -3.43 -12.90 -18.84
C LYS A 229 -4.71 -12.40 -18.19
N VAL A 230 -4.62 -11.41 -17.31
CA VAL A 230 -5.79 -10.70 -16.78
C VAL A 230 -5.78 -9.27 -17.28
N ASP A 231 -6.76 -8.96 -18.13
CA ASP A 231 -7.00 -7.60 -18.63
C ASP A 231 -7.79 -6.79 -17.59
N TRP A 232 -7.18 -6.50 -16.44
CA TRP A 232 -7.80 -5.66 -15.42
C TRP A 232 -7.71 -4.16 -15.75
N LYS A 233 -8.61 -3.39 -15.17
CA LYS A 233 -8.61 -1.92 -15.25
C LYS A 233 -8.24 -1.33 -13.91
N VAL A 234 -7.08 -0.68 -13.86
CA VAL A 234 -6.61 0.09 -12.70
C VAL A 234 -7.12 1.51 -12.80
N GLN A 235 -7.84 1.97 -11.79
CA GLN A 235 -8.36 3.32 -11.67
C GLN A 235 -7.48 4.13 -10.71
N LEU A 236 -6.71 5.07 -11.26
CA LEU A 236 -5.89 5.99 -10.49
C LEU A 236 -6.68 7.29 -10.30
N PRO A 237 -7.02 7.71 -9.07
CA PRO A 237 -7.74 8.96 -8.84
C PRO A 237 -6.98 10.15 -9.44
N ALA A 238 -7.69 11.04 -10.12
CA ALA A 238 -7.10 12.26 -10.64
C ALA A 238 -6.62 13.17 -9.48
N ASN A 239 -5.53 13.91 -9.71
CA ASN A 239 -4.99 14.93 -8.81
C ASN A 239 -4.50 14.39 -7.44
N GLN A 240 -4.15 13.11 -7.34
CA GLN A 240 -3.57 12.53 -6.13
C GLN A 240 -2.37 11.66 -6.49
N THR A 241 -1.27 11.81 -5.76
CA THR A 241 -0.16 10.85 -5.83
C THR A 241 -0.52 9.60 -5.04
N ILE A 242 -0.58 8.47 -5.71
CA ILE A 242 -0.99 7.17 -5.18
C ILE A 242 0.12 6.14 -5.30
N ASN A 243 0.23 5.29 -4.29
CA ASN A 243 0.95 4.03 -4.37
C ASN A 243 -0.08 2.90 -4.17
N MET A 244 -0.27 2.07 -5.18
CA MET A 244 -1.26 1.01 -5.16
C MET A 244 -0.55 -0.31 -5.39
N GLU A 245 -0.46 -1.11 -4.33
CA GLU A 245 0.09 -2.45 -4.40
C GLU A 245 -1.04 -3.48 -4.45
N ALA A 246 -0.95 -4.40 -5.40
CA ALA A 246 -1.89 -5.48 -5.59
C ALA A 246 -1.17 -6.82 -5.43
N ARG A 247 -1.56 -7.58 -4.39
CA ARG A 247 -1.14 -8.98 -4.20
C ARG A 247 -2.37 -9.89 -4.35
N PRO A 248 -2.63 -10.40 -5.56
CA PRO A 248 -3.72 -11.32 -5.81
C PRO A 248 -3.34 -12.77 -5.41
N LEU A 249 -4.35 -13.63 -5.34
CA LEU A 249 -4.20 -15.08 -5.23
C LEU A 249 -4.79 -15.78 -6.45
N VAL A 250 -4.13 -16.83 -6.93
CA VAL A 250 -4.80 -17.85 -7.76
C VAL A 250 -5.65 -18.70 -6.84
N VAL A 251 -6.91 -18.95 -7.22
CA VAL A 251 -7.78 -19.92 -6.56
C VAL A 251 -7.68 -21.24 -7.28
N THR A 252 -7.47 -22.29 -6.51
CA THR A 252 -7.37 -23.65 -7.00
C THR A 252 -8.23 -24.58 -6.16
N GLN A 253 -8.51 -25.77 -6.68
CA GLN A 253 -9.30 -26.78 -6.00
C GLN A 253 -8.75 -28.18 -6.27
N TYR A 254 -8.56 -28.93 -5.18
CA TYR A 254 -8.23 -30.35 -5.19
C TYR A 254 -9.06 -31.07 -4.14
N LYS A 255 -9.63 -32.24 -4.49
CA LYS A 255 -10.51 -33.04 -3.61
C LYS A 255 -11.56 -32.21 -2.85
N GLN A 256 -12.21 -31.28 -3.55
CA GLN A 256 -13.23 -30.35 -3.02
C GLN A 256 -12.74 -29.36 -1.94
N ARG A 257 -11.42 -29.23 -1.74
CA ARG A 257 -10.81 -28.23 -0.86
C ARG A 257 -10.29 -27.07 -1.69
N LEU A 258 -10.50 -25.85 -1.21
CA LEU A 258 -9.92 -24.65 -1.81
C LEU A 258 -8.47 -24.48 -1.34
N GLU A 259 -7.61 -24.26 -2.32
CA GLU A 259 -6.18 -24.05 -2.15
C GLU A 259 -5.77 -22.81 -2.96
N TYR A 260 -4.60 -22.26 -2.68
CA TYR A 260 -4.18 -21.01 -3.30
C TYR A 260 -2.73 -21.05 -3.77
N ALA A 261 -2.42 -20.16 -4.72
CA ALA A 261 -1.05 -19.82 -5.08
C ALA A 261 -0.87 -18.30 -5.02
N GLY A 262 0.20 -17.86 -4.36
CA GLY A 262 0.55 -16.45 -4.25
C GLY A 262 1.03 -15.90 -5.59
N ILE A 263 0.43 -14.80 -6.05
CA ILE A 263 0.95 -14.05 -7.19
C ILE A 263 1.88 -12.94 -6.64
N PRO A 264 3.08 -12.75 -7.21
CA PRO A 264 3.96 -11.65 -6.82
C PRO A 264 3.26 -10.28 -6.91
N ASN A 265 3.68 -9.37 -6.05
CA ASN A 265 3.04 -8.06 -5.91
C ASN A 265 3.23 -7.22 -7.19
N MET A 266 2.18 -6.54 -7.63
CA MET A 266 2.23 -5.52 -8.68
C MET A 266 2.03 -4.15 -8.08
N ILE A 267 2.84 -3.18 -8.48
CA ILE A 267 2.81 -1.82 -7.93
C ILE A 267 2.41 -0.85 -9.03
N PHE A 268 1.34 -0.09 -8.80
CA PHE A 268 0.89 1.00 -9.65
C PHE A 268 1.13 2.32 -8.93
N ARG A 269 1.79 3.28 -9.59
CA ARG A 269 2.02 4.62 -9.05
C ARG A 269 1.71 5.65 -10.12
N ASN A 270 1.22 6.82 -9.72
CA ASN A 270 0.99 7.95 -10.62
C ASN A 270 1.76 9.20 -10.16
N ASP A 271 2.90 9.02 -9.50
CA ASP A 271 3.84 10.07 -9.11
C ASP A 271 4.61 10.69 -10.29
N PHE A 272 4.09 10.56 -11.52
CA PHE A 272 4.69 11.05 -12.77
C PHE A 272 4.20 12.44 -13.17
#